data_AF-A0A6I9SAQ1-F1
#
_entry.id   AF-A0A6I9SAQ1-F1
#
_cell.length_a   1.000
_cell.length_b   1.000
_cell.length_c   1.000
_cell.angle_alpha   90.00
_cell.angle_beta   90.00
_cell.angle_gamma   90.00
#
_symmetry.space_group_name_H-M   'P 1'
#
loop_
_entity.id
_entity.type
_entity.pdbx_description
1 polymer ?
#
loop_
_entity_poly.entity_id
_entity_poly.type
_entity_poly.pdbx_seq_one_letter_code
_entity_poly.pdbx_strand_id
1 'polypeptide(L)'
;MEHLVEHMRVSFHSVHEPKCGICQKHCRSFESLREHLIGPLPKIECARIFSIRGCSLCLNVFDSSNALRIHRGQCQLSRAAPNLNISLSRLSLQSSSSDYDARMQGPRVVALACKMVGGGSDGSLDLCARVCLIGEDENIIFHAYVRPQIPVTNYRYETTGIRPEHLRDATPLKQVQRRIQDFLCNGEPIWKIRSRGGKARRLVGHGLDHDLECLGIEYPAFMMRDTANYPPLMKTSKLSNSLKYLTQAYLGYDIQTGIQDPYEDCVAAMRLYIRMRSQAHPRDYSSGSGEAQNRNNFPSWRQRELERMTPDQLLELSGSDYYCWCLDS
;
A
#
# COMPACT_ATOMS: atom_id res chain seq x y z
N MET A 1 -23.25 -4.16 -28.84
CA MET A 1 -23.19 -5.33 -27.93
C MET A 1 -21.92 -6.13 -28.17
N GLU A 2 -21.57 -6.50 -29.41
CA GLU A 2 -20.30 -7.17 -29.74
C GLU A 2 -19.04 -6.47 -29.14
N HIS A 3 -18.93 -5.15 -29.31
CA HIS A 3 -17.84 -4.37 -28.71
C HIS A 3 -17.80 -4.42 -27.17
N LEU A 4 -18.95 -4.61 -26.52
CA LEU A 4 -19.02 -4.73 -25.05
C LEU A 4 -18.53 -6.11 -24.62
N VAL A 5 -18.95 -7.18 -25.29
CA VAL A 5 -18.46 -8.54 -25.00
C VAL A 5 -16.94 -8.64 -25.21
N GLU A 6 -16.43 -8.03 -26.27
CA GLU A 6 -14.98 -7.99 -26.53
C GLU A 6 -14.24 -7.16 -25.46
N HIS A 7 -14.82 -6.03 -25.02
CA HIS A 7 -14.29 -5.29 -23.89
C HIS A 7 -14.20 -6.15 -22.62
N MET A 8 -15.23 -6.94 -22.31
CA MET A 8 -15.25 -7.81 -21.13
C MET A 8 -14.23 -8.94 -21.19
N ARG A 9 -13.82 -9.38 -22.39
CA ARG A 9 -12.75 -10.38 -22.54
C ARG A 9 -11.38 -9.84 -22.18
N VAL A 10 -11.13 -8.58 -22.49
CA VAL A 10 -9.83 -7.93 -22.28
C VAL A 10 -9.77 -7.08 -21.00
N SER A 11 -10.91 -6.83 -20.37
CA SER A 11 -11.03 -5.97 -19.19
C SER A 11 -11.37 -6.77 -17.95
N PHE A 12 -10.61 -6.54 -16.90
CA PHE A 12 -10.75 -7.21 -15.61
C PHE A 12 -11.38 -6.24 -14.63
N HIS A 13 -12.67 -6.43 -14.37
CA HIS A 13 -13.40 -5.59 -13.43
C HIS A 13 -13.31 -6.16 -12.02
N SER A 14 -13.38 -5.28 -11.05
CA SER A 14 -13.34 -5.61 -9.62
C SER A 14 -14.52 -4.95 -8.92
N VAL A 15 -15.00 -5.56 -7.83
CA VAL A 15 -15.97 -4.92 -6.91
C VAL A 15 -15.51 -3.59 -6.35
N HIS A 16 -14.20 -3.36 -6.31
CA HIS A 16 -13.62 -2.12 -5.81
C HIS A 16 -13.34 -1.13 -6.93
N GLU A 17 -13.83 -1.36 -8.15
CA GLU A 17 -13.85 -0.32 -9.17
C GLU A 17 -14.67 0.88 -8.68
N PRO A 18 -14.06 2.07 -8.61
CA PRO A 18 -14.74 3.21 -8.04
C PRO A 18 -15.89 3.67 -8.92
N LYS A 19 -17.01 3.96 -8.27
CA LYS A 19 -18.22 4.47 -8.93
C LYS A 19 -18.51 5.89 -8.48
N CYS A 20 -18.88 6.74 -9.43
CA CYS A 20 -19.34 8.09 -9.09
C CYS A 20 -20.67 8.01 -8.33
N GLY A 21 -20.68 8.45 -7.06
CA GLY A 21 -21.89 8.46 -6.22
C GLY A 21 -23.03 9.37 -6.74
N ILE A 22 -22.79 10.17 -7.79
CA ILE A 22 -23.76 11.11 -8.37
C ILE A 22 -24.34 10.55 -9.66
N CYS A 23 -23.50 10.32 -10.68
CA CYS A 23 -23.96 9.84 -11.98
C CYS A 23 -23.80 8.34 -12.20
N GLN A 24 -23.35 7.59 -11.19
CA GLN A 24 -23.21 6.15 -11.24
C GLN A 24 -22.23 5.64 -12.31
N LYS A 25 -21.38 6.52 -12.86
CA LYS A 25 -20.33 6.15 -13.81
C LYS A 25 -19.27 5.27 -13.11
N HIS A 26 -19.02 4.10 -13.68
CA HIS A 26 -17.88 3.25 -13.33
C HIS A 26 -16.58 3.89 -13.82
N CYS A 27 -15.61 3.95 -12.93
CA CYS A 27 -14.28 4.49 -13.19
C CYS A 27 -13.26 3.37 -12.99
N ARG A 28 -12.24 3.34 -13.85
CA ARG A 28 -11.21 2.30 -13.82
C ARG A 28 -10.34 2.35 -12.56
N SER A 29 -10.08 3.56 -12.05
CA SER A 29 -9.24 3.79 -10.87
C SER A 29 -9.79 4.95 -10.04
N PHE A 30 -9.33 5.06 -8.79
CA PHE A 30 -9.73 6.16 -7.91
C PHE A 30 -9.22 7.50 -8.45
N GLU A 31 -8.11 7.49 -9.21
CA GLU A 31 -7.65 8.67 -9.94
C GLU A 31 -8.64 9.08 -11.03
N SER A 32 -9.12 8.15 -11.87
CA SER A 32 -10.13 8.48 -12.89
C SER A 32 -11.43 9.00 -12.27
N LEU A 33 -11.84 8.46 -11.11
CA LEU A 33 -13.00 8.99 -10.37
C LEU A 33 -12.71 10.40 -9.84
N ARG A 34 -11.51 10.63 -9.31
CA ARG A 34 -11.09 11.96 -8.84
C ARG A 34 -11.07 12.96 -9.98
N GLU A 35 -10.55 12.60 -11.15
CA GLU A 35 -10.55 13.46 -12.34
C GLU A 35 -11.97 13.82 -12.77
N HIS A 36 -12.88 12.84 -12.72
CA HIS A 36 -14.29 13.02 -13.05
C HIS A 36 -15.02 14.01 -12.12
N LEU A 37 -14.65 14.04 -10.83
CA LEU A 37 -15.31 14.84 -9.79
C LEU A 37 -14.66 16.21 -9.58
N ILE A 38 -13.34 16.26 -9.51
CA ILE A 38 -12.54 17.42 -9.10
C ILE A 38 -11.26 17.60 -9.93
N GLY A 39 -11.15 16.92 -11.07
CA GLY A 39 -10.01 17.05 -11.98
C GLY A 39 -10.02 18.34 -12.79
N PRO A 40 -9.08 18.46 -13.76
CA PRO A 40 -9.02 19.61 -14.65
C PRO A 40 -10.22 19.69 -15.61
N LEU A 41 -10.81 18.55 -15.97
CA LEU A 41 -11.96 18.46 -16.87
C LEU A 41 -13.08 17.60 -16.23
N PRO A 42 -13.70 18.06 -15.14
CA PRO A 42 -14.68 17.27 -14.41
C PRO A 42 -16.04 17.32 -15.10
N LYS A 43 -16.91 16.33 -14.85
CA LYS A 43 -18.29 16.39 -15.35
C LYS A 43 -19.04 17.46 -14.55
N ILE A 44 -19.44 18.54 -15.22
CA ILE A 44 -19.99 19.78 -14.62
C ILE A 44 -21.01 19.50 -13.50
N GLU A 45 -22.02 18.66 -13.76
CA GLU A 45 -23.05 18.36 -12.77
C GLU A 45 -22.51 17.61 -11.55
N CYS A 46 -21.63 16.63 -11.79
CA CYS A 46 -21.00 15.86 -10.72
C CYS A 46 -20.07 16.75 -9.88
N ALA A 47 -19.29 17.62 -10.53
CA ALA A 47 -18.42 18.57 -9.86
C ALA A 47 -19.22 19.53 -8.96
N ARG A 48 -20.35 20.06 -9.46
CA ARG A 48 -21.22 20.97 -8.72
C ARG A 48 -21.79 20.33 -7.45
N ILE A 49 -22.29 19.10 -7.54
CA ILE A 49 -22.84 18.40 -6.38
C ILE A 49 -21.71 18.00 -5.42
N PHE A 50 -20.60 17.52 -5.97
CA PHE A 50 -19.45 17.06 -5.18
C PHE A 50 -18.76 18.21 -4.42
N SER A 51 -18.72 19.43 -4.95
CA SER A 51 -18.12 20.56 -4.24
C SER A 51 -18.85 20.90 -2.93
N ILE A 52 -20.15 20.61 -2.84
CA ILE A 52 -20.99 20.89 -1.66
C ILE A 52 -21.05 19.68 -0.72
N ARG A 53 -21.12 18.47 -1.27
CA ARG A 53 -21.48 17.23 -0.53
C ARG A 53 -20.39 16.15 -0.57
N GLY A 54 -19.32 16.37 -1.31
CA GLY A 54 -18.25 15.39 -1.54
C GLY A 54 -17.04 15.58 -0.62
N CYS A 55 -16.47 14.45 -0.20
CA CYS A 55 -15.19 14.40 0.51
C CYS A 55 -14.05 14.09 -0.47
N SER A 56 -13.09 15.00 -0.62
CA SER A 56 -11.96 14.83 -1.54
C SER A 56 -11.00 13.69 -1.16
N LEU A 57 -11.08 13.14 0.05
CA LEU A 57 -10.19 12.08 0.52
C LEU A 57 -10.75 10.66 0.26
N CYS A 58 -12.03 10.43 0.54
CA CYS A 58 -12.68 9.13 0.30
C CYS A 58 -13.51 9.08 -0.98
N LEU A 59 -13.74 10.24 -1.62
CA LEU A 59 -14.59 10.41 -2.81
C LEU A 59 -16.07 10.06 -2.58
N ASN A 60 -16.49 9.86 -1.33
CA ASN A 60 -17.90 9.66 -0.98
C ASN A 60 -18.68 10.97 -1.05
N VAL A 61 -19.97 10.85 -1.36
CA VAL A 61 -20.96 11.94 -1.40
C VAL A 61 -21.95 11.73 -0.27
N PHE A 62 -22.17 12.76 0.54
CA PHE A 62 -23.00 12.71 1.74
C PHE A 62 -24.38 13.34 1.51
N ASP A 63 -25.35 13.10 2.38
CA ASP A 63 -26.72 13.63 2.25
C ASP A 63 -26.81 15.15 2.41
N SER A 64 -25.92 15.73 3.21
CA SER A 64 -25.88 17.17 3.48
C SER A 64 -24.46 17.67 3.70
N SER A 65 -24.28 18.99 3.59
CA SER A 65 -23.01 19.65 3.93
C SER A 65 -22.62 19.45 5.41
N ASN A 66 -23.60 19.33 6.31
CA ASN A 66 -23.33 19.05 7.72
C ASN A 66 -22.77 17.64 7.93
N ALA A 67 -23.33 16.62 7.25
CA ALA A 67 -22.80 15.26 7.28
C ALA A 67 -21.37 15.19 6.73
N LEU A 68 -21.09 15.90 5.63
CA LEU A 68 -19.74 16.05 5.09
C LEU A 68 -18.78 16.68 6.10
N ARG A 69 -19.18 17.75 6.79
CA ARG A 69 -18.35 18.43 7.78
C ARG A 69 -17.97 17.50 8.94
N ILE A 70 -18.94 16.75 9.47
CA ILE A 70 -18.71 15.76 10.53
C ILE A 70 -17.75 14.67 10.04
N HIS A 71 -17.97 14.16 8.82
CA HIS A 71 -17.13 13.13 8.22
C HIS A 71 -15.69 13.60 7.97
N ARG A 72 -15.47 14.84 7.50
CA ARG A 72 -14.13 15.35 7.17
C ARG A 72 -13.16 15.25 8.35
N GLY A 73 -13.63 15.55 9.56
CA GLY A 73 -12.80 15.44 10.78
C GLY A 73 -12.34 14.01 11.08
N GLN A 74 -13.09 12.99 10.64
CA GLN A 74 -12.72 11.58 10.80
C GLN A 74 -11.97 11.03 9.58
N CYS A 75 -12.18 11.60 8.40
CA CYS A 75 -11.60 11.14 7.15
C CYS A 75 -10.16 11.62 6.93
N GLN A 76 -9.87 12.84 7.40
CA GLN A 76 -8.54 13.41 7.37
C GLN A 76 -7.71 12.87 8.54
N LEU A 77 -6.61 12.21 8.22
CA LEU A 77 -5.68 11.73 9.22
C LEU A 77 -4.65 12.81 9.54
N SER A 78 -4.20 12.85 10.79
CA SER A 78 -3.10 13.72 11.19
C SER A 78 -1.78 13.11 10.75
N ARG A 79 -0.83 13.95 10.32
CA ARG A 79 0.55 13.51 10.06
C ARG A 79 1.09 12.77 11.28
N ALA A 80 1.73 11.63 11.05
CA ALA A 80 2.35 10.87 12.12
C ALA A 80 3.48 11.69 12.74
N ALA A 81 3.47 11.84 14.05
CA ALA A 81 4.65 12.28 14.77
C ALA A 81 5.46 11.04 15.13
N PRO A 82 6.78 11.03 14.95
CA PRO A 82 7.59 9.98 15.55
C PRO A 82 7.29 9.98 17.05
N ASN A 83 6.88 8.83 17.59
CA ASN A 83 6.64 8.66 19.02
C ASN A 83 7.96 8.89 19.77
N LEU A 84 8.27 10.14 20.12
CA LEU A 84 9.43 10.54 20.94
C LEU A 84 9.36 9.97 22.38
N ASN A 85 8.23 9.38 22.75
CA ASN A 85 7.98 8.78 24.06
C ASN A 85 8.48 7.34 24.23
N ILE A 86 9.14 6.75 23.23
CA ILE A 86 10.09 5.66 23.53
C ILE A 86 11.38 6.33 23.98
N SER A 87 11.32 6.86 25.20
CA SER A 87 12.48 7.21 25.99
C SER A 87 13.45 6.02 26.02
N LEU A 88 14.73 6.36 26.13
CA LEU A 88 15.93 5.54 26.29
C LEU A 88 15.87 4.42 27.37
N SER A 89 14.71 4.09 27.92
CA SER A 89 14.49 3.24 29.09
C SER A 89 14.20 1.76 28.78
N ARG A 90 14.22 1.32 27.51
CA ARG A 90 14.09 -0.11 27.16
C ARG A 90 15.35 -0.79 26.60
N LEU A 91 16.51 -0.12 26.65
CA LEU A 91 17.81 -0.71 26.33
C LEU A 91 18.52 -1.35 27.54
N SER A 92 17.78 -1.78 28.58
CA SER A 92 18.38 -2.49 29.71
C SER A 92 17.57 -3.75 30.04
N LEU A 93 18.24 -4.89 29.86
CA LEU A 93 18.06 -6.16 30.56
C LEU A 93 16.61 -6.64 30.78
N GLN A 94 16.21 -7.65 30.01
CA GLN A 94 15.33 -8.70 30.53
C GLN A 94 15.48 -10.01 29.72
N SER A 95 16.50 -10.75 30.12
CA SER A 95 16.55 -12.20 30.03
C SER A 95 15.71 -12.79 31.17
N SER A 96 14.46 -13.15 30.89
CA SER A 96 13.64 -13.99 31.79
C SER A 96 12.44 -14.59 31.04
N SER A 97 12.66 -15.79 30.51
CA SER A 97 11.83 -17.00 30.33
C SER A 97 10.30 -17.04 30.64
N SER A 98 9.53 -15.96 30.50
CA SER A 98 8.05 -16.01 30.61
C SER A 98 7.29 -15.26 29.51
N ASP A 99 8.00 -14.73 28.51
CA ASP A 99 7.50 -13.80 27.49
C ASP A 99 7.32 -14.45 26.10
N TYR A 100 7.36 -15.79 26.04
CA TYR A 100 7.31 -16.54 24.77
C TYR A 100 5.91 -16.60 24.15
N ASP A 101 4.84 -16.46 24.94
CA ASP A 101 3.45 -16.58 24.46
C ASP A 101 2.89 -15.24 23.90
N ALA A 102 3.28 -14.10 24.48
CA ALA A 102 2.83 -12.78 24.00
C ALA A 102 3.42 -12.41 22.62
N ARG A 103 4.58 -12.97 22.27
CA ARG A 103 5.23 -12.74 20.95
C ARG A 103 4.55 -13.45 19.79
N MET A 104 3.69 -14.45 20.07
CA MET A 104 2.89 -15.14 19.05
C MET A 104 1.64 -14.34 18.62
N GLN A 105 1.36 -13.20 19.25
CA GLN A 105 0.29 -12.25 18.90
C GLN A 105 0.81 -10.89 18.42
N GLY A 106 2.03 -10.86 17.85
CA GLY A 106 2.52 -9.68 17.14
C GLY A 106 1.62 -9.30 15.95
N PRO A 107 1.71 -8.03 15.47
CA PRO A 107 0.87 -7.57 14.37
C PRO A 107 1.07 -8.46 13.14
N ARG A 108 -0.03 -8.97 12.57
CA ARG A 108 0.00 -9.85 11.38
C ARG A 108 0.44 -9.11 10.13
N VAL A 109 0.49 -7.79 10.19
CA VAL A 109 0.89 -6.89 9.11
C VAL A 109 1.96 -5.96 9.65
N VAL A 110 3.03 -5.79 8.88
CA VAL A 110 4.12 -4.86 9.19
C VAL A 110 4.39 -4.00 7.96
N ALA A 111 4.79 -2.75 8.16
CA ALA A 111 5.20 -1.86 7.07
C ALA A 111 6.70 -1.58 7.12
N LEU A 112 7.35 -1.60 5.96
CA LEU A 112 8.78 -1.36 5.80
C LEU A 112 9.03 -0.21 4.82
N ALA A 113 10.04 0.59 5.13
CA ALA A 113 10.58 1.60 4.22
C ALA A 113 12.06 1.83 4.54
N CYS A 114 12.86 2.13 3.51
CA CYS A 114 14.26 2.47 3.66
C CYS A 114 14.57 3.92 3.24
N LYS A 115 15.76 4.37 3.64
CA LYS A 115 16.45 5.51 3.05
C LYS A 115 17.80 5.08 2.53
N MET A 116 18.11 5.59 1.35
CA MET A 116 19.17 5.12 0.49
C MET A 116 20.21 6.23 0.34
N VAL A 117 21.47 5.85 0.37
CA VAL A 117 22.60 6.70 -0.01
C VAL A 117 23.20 6.16 -1.31
N GLY A 118 23.87 7.02 -2.07
CA GLY A 118 24.59 6.67 -3.28
C GLY A 118 25.97 6.10 -3.00
N GLY A 119 26.29 4.98 -3.65
CA GLY A 119 27.62 4.41 -3.78
C GLY A 119 28.04 4.26 -5.23
N GLY A 120 29.20 3.61 -5.44
CA GLY A 120 29.84 3.54 -6.76
C GLY A 120 30.57 4.83 -7.13
N SER A 121 31.36 4.80 -8.20
CA SER A 121 32.19 5.93 -8.63
C SER A 121 31.39 7.19 -8.96
N ASP A 122 30.14 7.03 -9.38
CA ASP A 122 29.23 8.10 -9.80
C ASP A 122 28.05 8.34 -8.82
N GLY A 123 27.96 7.57 -7.73
CA GLY A 123 26.87 7.70 -6.76
C GLY A 123 25.52 7.12 -7.22
N SER A 124 25.51 6.37 -8.34
CA SER A 124 24.29 5.81 -8.93
C SER A 124 23.76 4.59 -8.20
N LEU A 125 24.61 3.87 -7.45
CA LEU A 125 24.20 2.66 -6.74
C LEU A 125 23.44 3.01 -5.47
N ASP A 126 22.23 2.51 -5.33
CA ASP A 126 21.45 2.65 -4.11
C ASP A 126 21.91 1.69 -3.02
N LEU A 127 22.29 2.25 -1.86
CA LEU A 127 22.68 1.51 -0.67
C LEU A 127 21.74 1.85 0.47
N CYS A 128 21.10 0.84 1.06
CA CYS A 128 20.28 1.06 2.26
C CYS A 128 21.17 1.59 3.41
N ALA A 129 20.78 2.73 3.97
CA ALA A 129 21.51 3.43 5.03
C ALA A 129 20.64 3.67 6.27
N ARG A 130 19.31 3.64 6.14
CA ARG A 130 18.37 3.67 7.26
C ARG A 130 17.16 2.83 6.91
N VAL A 131 16.64 2.06 7.86
CA VAL A 131 15.44 1.23 7.67
C VAL A 131 14.50 1.42 8.85
N CYS A 132 13.19 1.40 8.58
CA CYS A 132 12.16 1.35 9.59
C CYS A 132 11.19 0.20 9.29
N LEU A 133 10.72 -0.44 10.35
CA LEU A 133 9.69 -1.47 10.35
C LEU A 133 8.70 -1.15 11.47
N ILE A 134 7.43 -1.00 11.13
CA ILE A 134 6.36 -0.71 12.09
C ILE A 134 5.30 -1.80 12.09
N GLY A 135 4.54 -1.88 13.18
CA GLY A 135 3.32 -2.66 13.26
C GLY A 135 2.12 -1.92 12.65
N GLU A 136 1.00 -2.62 12.57
CA GLU A 136 -0.29 -2.04 12.17
C GLU A 136 -0.80 -0.95 13.13
N ASP A 137 -0.33 -0.98 14.38
CA ASP A 137 -0.57 -0.01 15.44
C ASP A 137 0.30 1.25 15.35
N GLU A 138 1.05 1.41 14.25
CA GLU A 138 1.99 2.52 14.00
C GLU A 138 3.18 2.57 14.98
N ASN A 139 3.37 1.52 15.78
CA ASN A 139 4.51 1.39 16.69
C ASN A 139 5.74 0.83 15.96
N ILE A 140 6.90 1.40 16.28
CA ILE A 140 8.17 0.95 15.71
C ILE A 140 8.54 -0.42 16.31
N ILE A 141 8.65 -1.42 15.43
CA ILE A 141 9.12 -2.76 15.76
C ILE A 141 10.65 -2.81 15.65
N PHE A 142 11.18 -2.20 14.59
CA PHE A 142 12.61 -2.16 14.33
C PHE A 142 12.98 -0.91 13.55
N HIS A 143 14.06 -0.26 13.95
CA HIS A 143 14.67 0.80 13.16
C HIS A 143 16.18 0.75 13.35
N ALA A 144 16.93 1.04 12.30
CA ALA A 144 18.38 1.07 12.38
C ALA A 144 18.98 1.96 11.30
N TYR A 145 20.12 2.57 11.60
CA TYR A 145 21.07 2.92 10.56
C TYR A 145 21.79 1.66 10.11
N VAL A 146 21.97 1.53 8.79
CA VAL A 146 22.53 0.36 8.14
C VAL A 146 23.92 0.70 7.62
N ARG A 147 24.91 -0.12 7.98
CA ARG A 147 26.28 0.07 7.49
C ARG A 147 26.36 -0.37 6.02
N PRO A 148 26.66 0.54 5.07
CA PRO A 148 26.74 0.20 3.66
C PRO A 148 27.90 -0.76 3.38
N GLN A 149 27.73 -1.63 2.37
CA GLN A 149 28.72 -2.65 2.00
C GLN A 149 29.90 -2.09 1.20
N ILE A 150 29.69 -0.96 0.51
CA ILE A 150 30.70 -0.24 -0.26
C ILE A 150 30.78 1.22 0.23
N PRO A 151 31.86 1.96 -0.09
CA PRO A 151 31.98 3.37 0.28
C PRO A 151 30.81 4.21 -0.25
N VAL A 152 30.30 5.09 0.61
CA VAL A 152 29.27 6.07 0.25
C VAL A 152 29.93 7.25 -0.46
N THR A 153 29.49 7.53 -1.69
CA THR A 153 29.95 8.66 -2.49
C THR A 153 28.96 9.81 -2.52
N ASN A 154 27.67 9.54 -2.25
CA ASN A 154 26.64 10.56 -2.16
C ASN A 154 25.64 10.26 -1.02
N TYR A 155 25.65 11.05 0.05
CA TYR A 155 24.74 10.84 1.19
C TYR A 155 23.29 11.29 0.94
N ARG A 156 23.05 12.04 -0.15
CA ARG A 156 21.73 12.62 -0.47
C ARG A 156 21.17 13.45 0.70
N TYR A 157 22.02 14.29 1.29
CA TYR A 157 21.76 15.00 2.54
C TYR A 157 20.41 15.74 2.59
N GLU A 158 20.04 16.40 1.49
CA GLU A 158 18.81 17.19 1.40
C GLU A 158 17.54 16.35 1.59
N THR A 159 17.58 15.07 1.18
CA THR A 159 16.43 14.17 1.28
C THR A 159 16.54 13.21 2.46
N THR A 160 17.73 12.70 2.78
CA THR A 160 17.88 11.65 3.80
C THR A 160 18.25 12.17 5.19
N GLY A 161 18.90 13.33 5.26
CA GLY A 161 19.52 13.84 6.49
C GLY A 161 20.65 12.95 7.05
N ILE A 162 21.06 11.90 6.33
CA ILE A 162 22.06 10.94 6.79
C ILE A 162 23.44 11.58 6.70
N ARG A 163 24.25 11.35 7.73
CA ARG A 163 25.61 11.89 7.87
C ARG A 163 26.62 10.78 8.18
N PRO A 164 27.91 10.95 7.86
CA PRO A 164 28.93 9.92 8.07
C PRO A 164 28.97 9.38 9.51
N GLU A 165 28.73 10.23 10.50
CA GLU A 165 28.64 9.87 11.92
C GLU A 165 27.53 8.87 12.22
N HIS A 166 26.39 8.96 11.53
CA HIS A 166 25.30 8.00 11.67
C HIS A 166 25.68 6.60 11.16
N LEU A 167 26.61 6.53 10.21
CA LEU A 167 27.03 5.27 9.56
C LEU A 167 28.27 4.64 10.20
N ARG A 168 28.98 5.36 11.06
CA ARG A 168 30.20 4.89 11.73
C ARG A 168 29.94 3.66 12.60
N ASP A 169 28.91 3.75 13.44
CA ASP A 169 28.50 2.71 14.38
C ASP A 169 27.19 2.03 13.95
N ALA A 170 26.85 2.12 12.66
CA ALA A 170 25.63 1.55 12.11
C ALA A 170 25.65 0.01 12.14
N THR A 171 24.45 -0.56 12.18
CA THR A 171 24.28 -2.02 12.24
C THR A 171 24.71 -2.65 10.90
N PRO A 172 25.55 -3.70 10.90
CA PRO A 172 25.92 -4.40 9.67
C PRO A 172 24.70 -4.93 8.92
N LEU A 173 24.70 -4.80 7.58
CA LEU A 173 23.57 -5.21 6.74
C LEU A 173 23.13 -6.66 7.01
N LYS A 174 24.06 -7.61 7.20
CA LYS A 174 23.74 -9.01 7.54
C LYS A 174 22.96 -9.17 8.84
N GLN A 175 23.15 -8.29 9.81
CA GLN A 175 22.39 -8.32 11.05
C GLN A 175 21.01 -7.70 10.87
N VAL A 176 20.91 -6.62 10.09
CA VAL A 176 19.63 -5.98 9.70
C VAL A 176 18.77 -6.98 8.91
N GLN A 177 19.34 -7.62 7.89
CA GLN A 177 18.71 -8.69 7.09
C GLN A 177 18.10 -9.77 7.97
N ARG A 178 18.90 -10.35 8.87
CA ARG A 178 18.41 -11.40 9.80
C ARG A 178 17.26 -10.90 10.66
N ARG A 179 17.38 -9.71 11.26
CA ARG A 179 16.32 -9.13 12.10
C ARG A 179 15.02 -8.95 11.32
N ILE A 180 15.08 -8.38 10.12
CA ILE A 180 13.89 -8.16 9.29
C ILE A 180 13.28 -9.50 8.89
N GLN A 181 14.08 -10.47 8.42
CA GLN A 181 13.60 -11.81 8.10
C GLN A 181 12.96 -12.50 9.30
N ASP A 182 13.55 -12.41 10.49
CA ASP A 182 12.97 -12.97 11.73
C ASP A 182 11.57 -12.37 12.01
N PHE A 183 11.40 -11.05 11.82
CA PHE A 183 10.11 -10.40 11.97
C PHE A 183 9.10 -10.83 10.89
N LEU A 184 9.50 -10.89 9.62
CA LEU A 184 8.62 -11.24 8.50
C LEU A 184 8.19 -12.71 8.53
N CYS A 185 9.13 -13.61 8.81
CA CYS A 185 8.91 -15.05 8.86
C CYS A 185 8.20 -15.47 10.15
N ASN A 186 8.42 -14.76 11.26
CA ASN A 186 7.78 -15.01 12.55
C ASN A 186 7.86 -16.49 13.00
N GLY A 187 9.04 -17.09 12.81
CA GLY A 187 9.32 -18.50 13.12
C GLY A 187 8.87 -19.52 12.07
N GLU A 188 8.25 -19.08 10.97
CA GLU A 188 7.91 -19.94 9.84
C GLU A 188 9.01 -19.88 8.77
N PRO A 189 9.57 -21.02 8.31
CA PRO A 189 10.59 -20.99 7.28
C PRO A 189 9.98 -20.53 5.95
N ILE A 190 10.74 -19.77 5.16
CA ILE A 190 10.25 -19.09 3.94
C ILE A 190 9.52 -20.02 2.95
N TRP A 191 10.01 -21.25 2.79
CA TRP A 191 9.45 -22.27 1.89
C TRP A 191 8.13 -22.88 2.39
N LYS A 192 7.76 -22.70 3.67
CA LYS A 192 6.46 -23.12 4.22
C LYS A 192 5.41 -22.03 4.18
N ILE A 193 5.80 -20.76 3.94
CA ILE A 193 4.90 -19.62 3.98
C ILE A 193 3.74 -19.84 3.03
N ARG A 194 2.51 -19.71 3.55
CA ARG A 194 1.27 -19.85 2.79
C ARG A 194 0.51 -18.53 2.76
N SER A 195 -0.28 -18.33 1.71
CA SER A 195 -1.13 -17.14 1.58
C SER A 195 -2.16 -16.99 2.70
N ARG A 196 -2.54 -18.10 3.37
CA ARG A 196 -3.48 -18.12 4.50
C ARG A 196 -3.06 -19.14 5.56
N GLY A 197 -3.35 -18.82 6.82
CA GLY A 197 -3.19 -19.74 7.96
C GLY A 197 -1.76 -19.95 8.48
N GLY A 198 -0.78 -19.22 7.94
CA GLY A 198 0.61 -19.21 8.42
C GLY A 198 0.86 -18.22 9.57
N LYS A 199 2.09 -18.22 10.08
CA LYS A 199 2.58 -17.27 11.10
C LYS A 199 3.31 -16.08 10.48
N ALA A 200 3.78 -16.21 9.24
CA ALA A 200 4.43 -15.14 8.50
C ALA A 200 3.56 -13.88 8.39
N ARG A 201 4.20 -12.71 8.45
CA ARG A 201 3.54 -11.41 8.49
C ARG A 201 3.44 -10.79 7.11
N ARG A 202 2.29 -10.21 6.76
CA ARG A 202 2.17 -9.47 5.50
C ARG A 202 3.06 -8.23 5.53
N LEU A 203 3.76 -7.98 4.44
CA LEU A 203 4.66 -6.85 4.28
C LEU A 203 3.98 -5.75 3.46
N VAL A 204 3.81 -4.59 4.06
CA VAL A 204 3.27 -3.39 3.42
C VAL A 204 4.40 -2.41 3.11
N GLY A 205 4.31 -1.69 2.00
CA GLY A 205 5.26 -0.64 1.67
C GLY A 205 4.89 0.12 0.40
N HIS A 206 5.87 0.83 -0.14
CA HIS A 206 5.73 1.59 -1.38
C HIS A 206 6.99 1.44 -2.23
N GLY A 207 6.92 0.62 -3.28
CA GLY A 207 8.10 0.23 -4.06
C GLY A 207 8.98 -0.78 -3.32
N LEU A 208 8.35 -1.81 -2.73
CA LEU A 208 9.01 -2.80 -1.88
C LEU A 208 10.13 -3.55 -2.59
N ASP A 209 10.02 -3.77 -3.89
CA ASP A 209 11.04 -4.46 -4.68
C ASP A 209 12.40 -3.77 -4.53
N HIS A 210 12.42 -2.43 -4.60
CA HIS A 210 13.64 -1.64 -4.48
C HIS A 210 14.21 -1.65 -3.05
N ASP A 211 13.35 -1.54 -2.03
CA ASP A 211 13.76 -1.63 -0.63
C ASP A 211 14.38 -3.01 -0.32
N LEU A 212 13.72 -4.08 -0.76
CA LEU A 212 14.13 -5.46 -0.53
C LEU A 212 15.40 -5.82 -1.30
N GLU A 213 15.57 -5.32 -2.54
CA GLU A 213 16.79 -5.46 -3.31
C GLU A 213 17.98 -4.80 -2.60
N CYS A 214 17.83 -3.54 -2.15
CA CYS A 214 18.88 -2.83 -1.41
C CYS A 214 19.21 -3.49 -0.07
N LEU A 215 18.23 -4.16 0.54
CA LEU A 215 18.42 -4.95 1.74
C LEU A 215 18.96 -6.36 1.46
N GLY A 216 18.93 -6.87 0.23
CA GLY A 216 19.23 -8.26 -0.11
C GLY A 216 18.32 -9.26 0.60
N ILE A 217 17.01 -8.99 0.65
CA ILE A 217 16.01 -9.85 1.29
C ILE A 217 15.02 -10.32 0.23
N GLU A 218 14.78 -11.63 0.17
CA GLU A 218 13.70 -12.19 -0.63
C GLU A 218 12.46 -12.42 0.25
N TYR A 219 11.29 -12.08 -0.27
CA TYR A 219 10.03 -12.32 0.42
C TYR A 219 8.91 -12.71 -0.56
N PRO A 220 8.02 -13.67 -0.24
CA PRO A 220 7.03 -14.15 -1.20
C PRO A 220 6.07 -13.04 -1.65
N ALA A 221 5.92 -12.85 -2.97
CA ALA A 221 5.12 -11.77 -3.54
C ALA A 221 3.65 -11.78 -3.08
N PHE A 222 3.06 -12.95 -2.85
CA PHE A 222 1.68 -13.06 -2.35
C PHE A 222 1.51 -12.56 -0.90
N MET A 223 2.59 -12.40 -0.15
CA MET A 223 2.61 -11.79 1.19
C MET A 223 2.88 -10.27 1.16
N MET A 224 3.23 -9.72 -0.01
CA MET A 224 3.52 -8.29 -0.17
C MET A 224 2.26 -7.49 -0.53
N ARG A 225 2.20 -6.27 -0.01
CA ARG A 225 1.13 -5.30 -0.19
C ARG A 225 1.77 -3.96 -0.55
N ASP A 226 2.18 -3.87 -1.80
CA ASP A 226 2.87 -2.69 -2.33
C ASP A 226 1.87 -1.65 -2.84
N THR A 227 1.84 -0.49 -2.20
CA THR A 227 0.97 0.63 -2.58
C THR A 227 1.34 1.28 -3.92
N ALA A 228 2.56 1.09 -4.41
CA ALA A 228 3.00 1.57 -5.73
C ALA A 228 2.40 0.72 -6.87
N ASN A 229 2.19 -0.57 -6.62
CA ASN A 229 1.75 -1.56 -7.60
C ASN A 229 0.29 -2.02 -7.41
N TYR A 230 -0.43 -1.44 -6.44
CA TYR A 230 -1.82 -1.81 -6.19
C TYR A 230 -2.75 -1.09 -7.18
N PRO A 231 -3.46 -1.80 -8.09
CA PRO A 231 -4.16 -1.15 -9.20
C PRO A 231 -5.14 -0.04 -8.82
N PRO A 232 -5.90 -0.14 -7.70
CA PRO A 232 -6.75 0.96 -7.25
C PRO A 232 -6.00 2.27 -6.93
N LEU A 233 -4.72 2.20 -6.53
CA LEU A 233 -3.88 3.35 -6.19
C LEU A 233 -2.98 3.81 -7.35
N MET A 234 -2.89 3.03 -8.43
CA MET A 234 -2.07 3.35 -9.60
C MET A 234 -2.70 4.44 -10.46
N LYS A 235 -1.87 5.06 -11.30
CA LYS A 235 -2.34 6.00 -12.31
C LYS A 235 -3.17 5.30 -13.37
N THR A 236 -3.99 6.06 -14.10
CA THR A 236 -4.72 5.57 -15.26
C THR A 236 -3.79 5.00 -16.35
N SER A 237 -2.54 5.48 -16.42
CA SER A 237 -1.47 4.97 -17.28
C SER A 237 -0.84 3.65 -16.81
N LYS A 238 -1.31 3.06 -15.71
CA LYS A 238 -0.69 1.91 -15.01
C LYS A 238 0.73 2.19 -14.49
N LEU A 239 1.10 3.45 -14.32
CA LEU A 239 2.32 3.84 -13.61
C LEU A 239 2.02 4.05 -12.13
N SER A 240 3.04 3.90 -11.29
CA SER A 240 2.92 4.19 -9.87
C SER A 240 2.69 5.68 -9.62
N ASN A 241 1.89 5.97 -8.61
CA ASN A 241 1.83 7.27 -7.97
C ASN A 241 2.92 7.38 -6.92
N SER A 242 3.41 8.59 -6.63
CA SER A 242 4.33 8.77 -5.50
C SER A 242 3.57 8.60 -4.17
N LEU A 243 4.26 8.07 -3.15
CA LEU A 243 3.69 7.98 -1.80
C LEU A 243 3.24 9.35 -1.28
N LYS A 244 3.98 10.42 -1.59
CA LYS A 244 3.60 11.80 -1.28
C LYS A 244 2.24 12.18 -1.86
N TYR A 245 2.01 11.90 -3.14
CA TYR A 245 0.72 12.15 -3.78
C TYR A 245 -0.39 11.31 -3.15
N LEU A 246 -0.16 10.00 -2.95
CA LEU A 246 -1.17 9.12 -2.36
C LEU A 246 -1.55 9.55 -0.94
N THR A 247 -0.57 9.92 -0.13
CA THR A 247 -0.80 10.40 1.24
C THR A 247 -1.66 11.66 1.22
N GLN A 248 -1.32 12.64 0.40
CA GLN A 248 -2.08 13.88 0.30
C GLN A 248 -3.50 13.64 -0.24
N ALA A 249 -3.63 12.82 -1.29
CA ALA A 249 -4.89 12.59 -1.98
C ALA A 249 -5.88 11.73 -1.16
N TYR A 250 -5.39 10.75 -0.40
CA TYR A 250 -6.24 9.76 0.27
C TYR A 250 -6.25 9.88 1.80
N LEU A 251 -5.19 10.41 2.42
CA LEU A 251 -5.07 10.54 3.87
C LEU A 251 -5.20 12.00 4.35
N GLY A 252 -4.88 12.98 3.49
CA GLY A 252 -5.11 14.40 3.74
C GLY A 252 -4.03 15.11 4.54
N TYR A 253 -2.79 14.61 4.48
CA TYR A 253 -1.61 15.26 5.07
C TYR A 253 -0.37 15.09 4.19
N ASP A 254 0.57 16.01 4.34
CA ASP A 254 1.85 16.00 3.63
C ASP A 254 2.91 15.17 4.37
N ILE A 255 3.69 14.42 3.59
CA ILE A 255 4.93 13.74 4.02
C ILE A 255 6.10 14.20 3.14
N GLN A 256 7.31 13.81 3.53
CA GLN A 256 8.53 14.08 2.74
C GLN A 256 8.74 15.59 2.52
N THR A 257 8.42 16.38 3.55
CA THR A 257 8.65 17.83 3.57
C THR A 257 10.02 18.10 4.20
N GLY A 258 11.04 18.25 3.35
CA GLY A 258 12.44 18.35 3.79
C GLY A 258 13.07 16.97 3.97
N ILE A 259 13.70 16.72 5.12
CA ILE A 259 14.31 15.43 5.44
C ILE A 259 13.22 14.37 5.55
N GLN A 260 13.38 13.28 4.82
CA GLN A 260 12.44 12.17 4.76
C GLN A 260 12.80 11.13 5.82
N ASP A 261 11.89 10.91 6.76
CA ASP A 261 12.02 9.84 7.74
C ASP A 261 11.33 8.55 7.22
N PRO A 262 12.01 7.39 7.21
CA PRO A 262 11.37 6.14 6.80
C PRO A 262 10.17 5.76 7.68
N TYR A 263 10.09 6.24 8.93
CA TYR A 263 8.91 6.06 9.78
C TYR A 263 7.65 6.68 9.16
N GLU A 264 7.76 7.90 8.64
CA GLU A 264 6.61 8.59 8.02
C GLU A 264 6.10 7.83 6.79
N ASP A 265 7.02 7.29 5.99
CA ASP A 265 6.69 6.50 4.81
C ASP A 265 6.05 5.16 5.20
N CYS A 266 6.57 4.47 6.21
CA CYS A 266 5.96 3.27 6.78
C CYS A 266 4.51 3.54 7.22
N VAL A 267 4.28 4.61 7.98
CA VAL A 267 2.93 4.95 8.48
C VAL A 267 2.00 5.32 7.33
N ALA A 268 2.47 6.10 6.36
CA ALA A 268 1.68 6.46 5.18
C ALA A 268 1.27 5.21 4.38
N ALA A 269 2.20 4.30 4.09
CA ALA A 269 1.92 3.05 3.38
C ALA A 269 0.95 2.15 4.18
N MET A 270 1.15 2.02 5.50
CA MET A 270 0.27 1.26 6.39
C MET A 270 -1.15 1.82 6.39
N ARG A 271 -1.32 3.15 6.50
CA ARG A 271 -2.63 3.80 6.49
C ARG A 271 -3.35 3.66 5.15
N LEU A 272 -2.62 3.75 4.02
CA LEU A 272 -3.18 3.45 2.70
C LEU A 272 -3.65 2.00 2.62
N TYR A 273 -2.83 1.05 3.10
CA TYR A 273 -3.19 -0.36 3.17
C TYR A 273 -4.45 -0.58 4.01
N ILE A 274 -4.52 -0.04 5.23
CA ILE A 274 -5.68 -0.16 6.11
C ILE A 274 -6.93 0.39 5.43
N ARG A 275 -6.84 1.55 4.76
CA ARG A 275 -7.96 2.16 4.04
C ARG A 275 -8.47 1.29 2.89
N MET A 276 -7.59 0.61 2.17
CA MET A 276 -7.97 -0.32 1.11
C MET A 276 -8.51 -1.63 1.68
N ARG A 277 -7.92 -2.14 2.76
CA ARG A 277 -8.39 -3.34 3.47
C ARG A 277 -9.76 -3.15 4.12
N SER A 278 -10.08 -1.95 4.59
CA SER A 278 -11.37 -1.66 5.24
C SER A 278 -12.55 -1.56 4.28
N GLN A 279 -12.35 -1.70 2.97
CA GLN A 279 -13.44 -1.69 2.00
C GLN A 279 -14.34 -2.91 2.17
N ALA A 280 -15.66 -2.70 2.06
CA ALA A 280 -16.62 -3.79 2.12
C ALA A 280 -16.49 -4.68 0.88
N HIS A 281 -16.17 -5.96 1.06
CA HIS A 281 -16.17 -6.93 -0.01
C HIS A 281 -17.55 -7.62 -0.08
N PRO A 282 -18.28 -7.53 -1.21
CA PRO A 282 -19.54 -8.25 -1.36
C PRO A 282 -19.33 -9.76 -1.22
N ARG A 283 -20.17 -10.42 -0.39
CA ARG A 283 -20.06 -11.86 -0.07
C ARG A 283 -20.15 -12.78 -1.31
N ASP A 284 -20.91 -12.35 -2.31
CA ASP A 284 -21.18 -13.12 -3.52
C ASP A 284 -20.13 -12.90 -4.61
N TYR A 285 -19.14 -12.03 -4.37
CA TYR A 285 -18.09 -11.77 -5.35
C TYR A 285 -16.91 -12.71 -5.12
N SER A 286 -16.64 -13.57 -6.10
CA SER A 286 -15.61 -14.59 -5.94
C SER A 286 -14.23 -13.96 -5.75
N SER A 287 -13.54 -14.38 -4.70
CA SER A 287 -12.19 -13.91 -4.37
C SER A 287 -11.20 -14.34 -5.45
N GLY A 288 -10.66 -13.38 -6.20
CA GLY A 288 -9.70 -13.59 -7.29
C GLY A 288 -8.32 -14.05 -6.81
N SER A 289 -8.22 -15.24 -6.22
CA SER A 289 -6.94 -15.93 -6.06
C SER A 289 -6.53 -16.54 -7.40
N GLY A 290 -5.85 -15.77 -8.25
CA GLY A 290 -5.11 -16.29 -9.42
C GLY A 290 -5.91 -16.92 -10.57
N GLU A 291 -7.20 -17.19 -10.41
CA GLU A 291 -8.06 -17.81 -11.44
C GLU A 291 -8.71 -16.78 -12.39
N ALA A 292 -8.49 -15.48 -12.19
CA ALA A 292 -9.15 -14.42 -12.96
C ALA A 292 -8.80 -14.45 -14.46
N GLN A 293 -7.58 -14.86 -14.82
CA GLN A 293 -7.18 -15.03 -16.23
C GLN A 293 -8.06 -16.05 -16.97
N ASN A 294 -8.63 -17.03 -16.26
CA ASN A 294 -9.50 -18.05 -16.86
C ASN A 294 -10.98 -17.62 -16.90
N ARG A 295 -11.38 -16.59 -16.15
CA ARG A 295 -12.78 -16.15 -16.04
C ARG A 295 -13.24 -15.28 -17.19
N ASN A 296 -12.39 -14.37 -17.65
CA ASN A 296 -12.70 -13.54 -18.82
C ASN A 296 -12.51 -14.29 -20.15
N ASN A 297 -11.97 -15.52 -20.08
CA ASN A 297 -11.79 -16.40 -21.22
C ASN A 297 -13.09 -17.18 -21.53
N PHE A 298 -14.10 -16.47 -22.00
CA PHE A 298 -15.39 -17.08 -22.35
C PHE A 298 -15.26 -17.89 -23.66
N PRO A 299 -15.70 -19.17 -23.68
CA PRO A 299 -15.72 -19.97 -24.90
C PRO A 299 -16.53 -19.29 -26.01
N SER A 300 -16.09 -19.42 -27.26
CA SER A 300 -16.75 -18.81 -28.42
C SER A 300 -18.23 -19.20 -28.57
N TRP A 301 -18.62 -20.40 -28.11
CA TRP A 301 -20.01 -20.86 -28.15
C TRP A 301 -20.96 -20.07 -27.22
N ARG A 302 -20.45 -19.38 -26.20
CA ARG A 302 -21.25 -18.50 -25.32
C ARG A 302 -21.47 -17.10 -25.90
N GLN A 303 -20.91 -16.77 -27.07
CA GLN A 303 -20.98 -15.42 -27.65
C GLN A 303 -22.41 -14.87 -27.72
N ARG A 304 -23.35 -15.64 -28.27
CA ARG A 304 -24.76 -15.22 -28.40
C ARG A 304 -25.47 -15.05 -27.06
N GLU A 305 -25.01 -15.76 -26.03
CA GLU A 305 -25.54 -15.62 -24.67
C GLU A 305 -25.06 -14.30 -24.05
N LEU A 306 -23.75 -14.02 -24.15
CA LEU A 306 -23.13 -12.79 -23.64
C LEU A 306 -23.68 -11.53 -24.32
N GLU A 307 -23.93 -11.59 -25.63
CA GLU A 307 -24.53 -10.48 -26.39
C GLU A 307 -25.98 -10.16 -26.01
N ARG A 308 -26.65 -11.07 -25.29
CA ARG A 308 -28.01 -10.86 -24.77
C ARG A 308 -28.03 -10.38 -23.32
N MET A 309 -26.90 -10.46 -22.63
CA MET A 309 -26.77 -9.99 -21.26
C MET A 309 -26.74 -8.47 -21.18
N THR A 310 -27.26 -7.93 -20.10
CA THR A 310 -27.12 -6.51 -19.76
C THR A 310 -25.67 -6.18 -19.37
N PRO A 311 -25.24 -4.91 -19.46
CA PRO A 311 -23.91 -4.50 -19.00
C PRO A 311 -23.62 -4.90 -17.54
N ASP A 312 -24.61 -4.80 -16.66
CA ASP A 312 -24.46 -5.16 -15.25
C ASP A 312 -24.23 -6.68 -15.08
N GLN A 313 -24.99 -7.51 -15.79
CA GLN A 313 -24.79 -8.97 -15.81
C GLN A 313 -23.42 -9.37 -16.36
N LEU A 314 -22.91 -8.64 -17.36
CA LEU A 314 -21.58 -8.88 -17.89
C LEU A 314 -20.48 -8.49 -16.88
N LEU A 315 -20.65 -7.36 -16.17
CA LEU A 315 -19.73 -6.92 -15.12
C LEU A 315 -19.64 -7.93 -13.96
N GLU A 316 -20.75 -8.56 -13.58
CA GLU A 316 -20.79 -9.61 -12.56
C GLU A 316 -19.98 -10.87 -12.93
N LEU A 317 -19.84 -11.15 -14.23
CA LEU A 317 -19.05 -12.28 -14.72
C LEU A 317 -17.55 -11.99 -14.77
N SER A 318 -17.15 -10.72 -14.73
CA SER A 318 -15.75 -10.33 -14.82
C SER A 318 -15.02 -10.56 -13.51
N GLY A 319 -13.78 -11.09 -13.61
CA GLY A 319 -12.90 -11.28 -12.46
C GLY A 319 -11.85 -10.17 -12.35
N SER A 320 -11.49 -9.81 -11.12
CA SER A 320 -10.38 -8.89 -10.82
C SER A 320 -9.04 -9.53 -11.18
N ASP A 321 -8.18 -8.82 -11.91
CA ASP A 321 -6.80 -9.25 -12.22
C ASP A 321 -5.82 -9.03 -11.07
N TYR A 322 -6.29 -8.46 -9.95
CA TYR A 322 -5.50 -8.25 -8.75
C TYR A 322 -6.19 -8.78 -7.49
N TYR A 323 -5.37 -9.06 -6.47
CA TYR A 323 -5.83 -9.51 -5.16
C TYR A 323 -6.37 -8.33 -4.33
N CYS A 324 -7.65 -8.38 -3.98
CA CYS A 324 -8.29 -7.35 -3.16
C CYS A 324 -7.78 -7.41 -1.71
N TRP A 325 -7.22 -6.30 -1.21
CA TRP A 325 -6.66 -6.27 0.15
C TRP A 325 -7.70 -6.40 1.24
N CYS A 326 -8.98 -6.14 0.98
CA CYS A 326 -10.06 -6.43 1.93
C CYS A 326 -10.21 -7.92 2.28
N LEU A 327 -9.67 -8.83 1.45
CA LEU A 327 -9.59 -10.28 1.71
C LEU A 327 -8.52 -10.67 2.73
N ASP A 328 -7.74 -9.68 3.19
CA ASP A 328 -6.75 -9.87 4.24
C ASP A 328 -7.35 -9.93 5.64
N SER A 329 -8.62 -9.53 5.78
CA SER A 329 -9.37 -9.44 7.03
C SER A 329 -9.54 -10.78 7.75
#